data_AF-A0A7V1HCA7-F1
#
_entry.id   AF-A0A7V1HCA7-F1
#
_cell.length_a   1.000
_cell.length_b   1.000
_cell.length_c   1.000
_cell.angle_alpha   90.00
_cell.angle_beta   90.00
_cell.angle_gamma   90.00
#
_symmetry.space_group_name_H-M   'P 1'
#
loop_
_entity.id
_entity.type
_entity.pdbx_description
1 polymer ?
#
loop_
_entity_poly.entity_id
_entity_poly.type
_entity_poly.pdbx_seq_one_letter_code
_entity_poly.pdbx_strand_id
1 'polypeptide(L)'
;MLTGEFAVLFARNMARGGEEMNLQISHDHDQLLSTFKDSDYFDVSVAHAFVWTGHAAGKPGYYEAAVDYLTTGRLESLDGAKVYSERFGPDSLASGLIGWKAISEQLGRHDFLSCDAQELSNIQQKCLGIAKRLIDQKLLSGMGSWQFCAPFKIVAIQRKDLWQNESLDKVLMPLGQEVNRGIIKLFQKNHAYIKDYDINMISEEEGDLIDDMGIVELVHGICNGIALDIESRVLHVNSGLYKYGKGKS
;
A
#
# COMPACT_ATOMS: atom_id res chain seq x y z
N MET A 1 -21.44 -21.16 9.38
CA MET A 1 -21.57 -20.50 8.07
C MET A 1 -22.31 -19.20 8.31
N LEU A 2 -21.69 -18.04 8.10
CA LEU A 2 -22.43 -16.77 8.11
C LEU A 2 -23.32 -16.77 6.86
N THR A 3 -24.63 -16.61 7.03
CA THR A 3 -25.58 -16.53 5.90
C THR A 3 -25.30 -15.28 5.06
N GLY A 4 -25.84 -15.21 3.84
CA GLY A 4 -25.58 -14.10 2.90
C GLY A 4 -25.81 -12.70 3.51
N GLU A 5 -26.88 -12.53 4.28
CA GLU A 5 -27.18 -11.24 4.93
C GLU A 5 -26.16 -10.86 6.01
N PHE A 6 -25.72 -11.81 6.84
CA PHE A 6 -24.69 -11.54 7.86
C PHE A 6 -23.32 -11.26 7.23
N ALA A 7 -22.99 -11.92 6.13
CA ALA A 7 -21.75 -11.69 5.37
C ALA A 7 -21.71 -10.27 4.76
N VAL A 8 -22.82 -9.81 4.20
CA VAL A 8 -22.97 -8.44 3.66
C VAL A 8 -22.89 -7.40 4.77
N LEU A 9 -23.59 -7.61 5.89
CA LEU A 9 -23.53 -6.68 7.03
C LEU A 9 -22.12 -6.58 7.62
N PHE A 10 -21.42 -7.71 7.76
CA PHE A 10 -20.02 -7.73 8.19
C PHE A 10 -19.13 -6.92 7.25
N ALA A 11 -19.24 -7.15 5.93
CA ALA A 11 -18.43 -6.43 4.95
C ALA A 11 -18.72 -4.93 4.90
N ARG A 12 -19.99 -4.50 5.05
CA ARG A 12 -20.34 -3.08 5.18
C ARG A 12 -19.69 -2.43 6.41
N ASN A 13 -19.75 -3.10 7.56
CA ASN A 13 -19.11 -2.60 8.78
C ASN A 13 -17.58 -2.54 8.66
N MET A 14 -16.99 -3.55 8.01
CA MET A 14 -15.55 -3.59 7.73
C MET A 14 -15.14 -2.43 6.80
N ALA A 15 -15.86 -2.21 5.71
CA ALA A 15 -15.58 -1.13 4.77
C ALA A 15 -15.75 0.25 5.41
N ARG A 16 -16.81 0.48 6.22
CA ARG A 16 -16.97 1.71 6.99
C ARG A 16 -15.79 1.96 7.94
N GLY A 17 -15.35 0.92 8.65
CA GLY A 17 -14.15 1.02 9.49
C GLY A 17 -12.88 1.33 8.69
N GLY A 18 -12.80 0.85 7.44
CA GLY A 18 -11.73 1.16 6.51
C GLY A 18 -11.77 2.59 5.97
N GLU A 19 -12.96 3.15 5.73
CA GLU A 19 -13.15 4.56 5.36
C GLU A 19 -12.69 5.49 6.49
N GLU A 20 -13.09 5.23 7.74
CA GLU A 20 -12.61 5.96 8.92
C GLU A 20 -11.08 5.93 9.02
N MET A 21 -10.46 4.79 8.71
CA MET A 21 -9.01 4.65 8.71
C MET A 21 -8.36 5.43 7.56
N ASN A 22 -8.95 5.44 6.37
CA ASN A 22 -8.46 6.26 5.25
C ASN A 22 -8.52 7.74 5.60
N LEU A 23 -9.56 8.21 6.29
CA LEU A 23 -9.65 9.58 6.77
C LEU A 23 -8.52 9.90 7.76
N GLN A 24 -8.19 8.98 8.67
CA GLN A 24 -7.05 9.15 9.59
C GLN A 24 -5.72 9.19 8.83
N ILE A 25 -5.48 8.26 7.91
CA ILE A 25 -4.26 8.22 7.09
C ILE A 25 -4.12 9.52 6.29
N SER A 26 -5.21 10.02 5.71
CA SER A 26 -5.22 11.31 5.01
C SER A 26 -4.83 12.44 5.97
N HIS A 27 -5.46 12.52 7.14
CA HIS A 27 -5.13 13.56 8.12
C HIS A 27 -3.66 13.52 8.56
N ASP A 28 -3.12 12.33 8.86
CA ASP A 28 -1.73 12.16 9.26
C ASP A 28 -0.78 12.56 8.12
N HIS A 29 -1.13 12.25 6.88
CA HIS A 29 -0.34 12.63 5.73
C HIS A 29 -0.41 14.15 5.43
N ASP A 30 -1.53 14.82 5.66
CA ASP A 30 -1.63 16.28 5.55
C ASP A 30 -0.65 16.96 6.51
N GLN A 31 -0.51 16.41 7.74
CA GLN A 31 0.47 16.89 8.70
C GLN A 31 1.91 16.70 8.17
N LEU A 32 2.24 15.54 7.61
CA LEU A 32 3.55 15.29 7.00
C LEU A 32 3.83 16.28 5.85
N LEU A 33 2.87 16.51 4.95
CA LEU A 33 3.02 17.46 3.85
C LEU A 33 3.25 18.90 4.36
N SER A 34 2.62 19.27 5.47
CA SER A 34 2.85 20.58 6.09
C SER A 34 4.26 20.71 6.67
N THR A 35 4.84 19.62 7.18
CA THR A 35 6.22 19.56 7.69
C THR A 35 7.24 19.57 6.55
N PHE A 36 6.99 18.81 5.48
CA PHE A 36 7.90 18.61 4.35
C PHE A 36 7.46 19.39 3.10
N LYS A 37 7.04 20.66 3.28
CA LYS A 37 6.45 21.50 2.23
C LYS A 37 7.31 21.72 0.97
N ASP A 38 8.64 21.59 1.12
CA ASP A 38 9.61 21.80 0.04
C ASP A 38 10.03 20.48 -0.64
N SER A 39 9.50 19.34 -0.18
CA SER A 39 9.75 18.02 -0.75
C SER A 39 8.71 17.63 -1.80
N ASP A 40 9.04 16.69 -2.68
CA ASP A 40 8.08 16.16 -3.64
C ASP A 40 6.97 15.40 -2.90
N TYR A 41 5.72 15.63 -3.32
CA TYR A 41 4.55 14.99 -2.71
C TYR A 41 4.66 13.45 -2.71
N PHE A 42 5.22 12.88 -3.78
CA PHE A 42 5.32 11.44 -3.92
C PHE A 42 6.42 10.87 -3.01
N ASP A 43 7.52 11.59 -2.79
CA ASP A 43 8.56 11.17 -1.84
C ASP A 43 8.00 11.07 -0.40
N VAL A 44 7.17 12.05 0.00
CA VAL A 44 6.48 12.00 1.30
C VAL A 44 5.48 10.83 1.35
N SER A 45 4.78 10.56 0.24
CA SER A 45 3.85 9.42 0.12
C SER A 45 4.56 8.08 0.25
N VAL A 46 5.74 7.94 -0.34
CA VAL A 46 6.60 6.76 -0.22
C VAL A 46 7.02 6.54 1.22
N ALA A 47 7.57 7.56 1.89
CA ALA A 47 7.97 7.46 3.29
C ALA A 47 6.78 7.09 4.20
N HIS A 48 5.61 7.68 3.98
CA HIS A 48 4.41 7.35 4.75
C HIS A 48 3.95 5.90 4.55
N ALA A 49 4.01 5.39 3.33
CA ALA A 49 3.62 4.02 3.00
C ALA A 49 4.43 2.95 3.75
N PHE A 50 5.74 3.18 3.97
CA PHE A 50 6.59 2.24 4.71
C PHE A 50 6.20 2.06 6.17
N VAL A 51 5.54 3.05 6.79
CA VAL A 51 5.00 2.93 8.14
C VAL A 51 3.79 2.01 8.16
N TRP A 52 2.90 2.13 7.17
CA TRP A 52 1.68 1.33 7.08
C TRP A 52 1.93 -0.13 6.72
N THR A 53 2.92 -0.36 5.85
CA THR A 53 3.37 -1.71 5.49
C THR A 53 4.15 -2.38 6.63
N GLY A 54 4.56 -1.64 7.66
CA GLY A 54 5.26 -2.17 8.84
C GLY A 54 6.78 -2.30 8.68
N HIS A 55 7.36 -1.60 7.71
CA HIS A 55 8.81 -1.54 7.49
C HIS A 55 9.51 -0.52 8.37
N ALA A 56 8.81 0.55 8.73
CA ALA A 56 9.36 1.64 9.51
C ALA A 56 8.44 2.05 10.67
N ALA A 57 9.05 2.55 11.73
CA ALA A 57 8.33 3.19 12.82
C ALA A 57 7.84 4.58 12.37
N GLY A 58 6.59 4.92 12.67
CA GLY A 58 6.03 6.26 12.44
C GLY A 58 6.57 7.32 13.41
N LYS A 59 7.89 7.57 13.39
CA LYS A 59 8.60 8.53 14.24
C LYS A 59 9.08 9.73 13.41
N PRO A 60 9.13 10.95 13.97
CA PRO A 60 9.61 12.13 13.24
C PRO A 60 10.97 11.94 12.58
N GLY A 61 11.95 11.39 13.31
CA GLY A 61 13.30 11.16 12.77
C GLY A 61 13.36 10.13 11.63
N TYR A 62 12.40 9.20 11.55
CA TYR A 62 12.28 8.33 10.38
C TYR A 62 11.87 9.14 9.14
N TYR A 63 10.80 9.93 9.26
CA TYR A 63 10.29 10.71 8.14
C TYR A 63 11.31 11.75 7.66
N GLU A 64 11.99 12.44 8.58
CA GLU A 64 13.07 13.38 8.24
C GLU A 64 14.17 12.71 7.41
N ALA A 65 14.67 11.56 7.85
CA ALA A 65 15.75 10.85 7.17
C ALA A 65 15.29 10.22 5.84
N ALA A 66 14.10 9.61 5.80
CA ALA A 66 13.57 8.95 4.61
C ALA A 66 13.22 9.95 3.50
N VAL A 67 12.53 11.04 3.83
CA VAL A 67 12.18 12.09 2.84
C VAL A 67 13.44 12.78 2.32
N ASP A 68 14.42 13.07 3.18
CA ASP A 68 15.69 13.64 2.74
C ASP A 68 16.46 12.68 1.82
N TYR A 69 16.48 11.37 2.12
CA TYR A 69 17.08 10.39 1.22
C TYR A 69 16.38 10.33 -0.15
N LEU A 70 15.04 10.24 -0.17
CA LEU A 70 14.27 10.18 -1.41
C LEU A 70 14.46 11.45 -2.26
N THR A 71 14.58 12.61 -1.60
CA THR A 71 14.84 13.88 -2.29
C THR A 71 16.28 13.94 -2.82
N THR A 72 17.28 13.66 -1.98
CA THR A 72 18.69 14.02 -2.23
C THR A 72 19.59 12.86 -2.66
N GLY A 73 19.20 11.62 -2.36
CA GLY A 73 20.02 10.42 -2.55
C GLY A 73 21.16 10.26 -1.54
N ARG A 74 21.23 11.08 -0.48
CA ARG A 74 22.32 11.03 0.52
C ARG A 74 22.31 9.75 1.33
N LEU A 75 23.40 8.97 1.26
CA LEU A 75 23.52 7.69 1.97
C LEU A 75 23.46 7.83 3.50
N GLU A 76 23.95 8.94 4.07
CA GLU A 76 23.83 9.20 5.51
C GLU A 76 22.36 9.24 5.96
N SER A 77 21.48 9.80 5.13
CA SER A 77 20.04 9.88 5.40
C SER A 77 19.37 8.51 5.26
N LEU A 78 19.83 7.68 4.32
CA LEU A 78 19.41 6.28 4.23
C LEU A 78 19.78 5.51 5.50
N ASP A 79 21.02 5.67 5.99
CA ASP A 79 21.48 5.06 7.23
C ASP A 79 20.71 5.58 8.45
N GLY A 80 20.37 6.87 8.49
CA GLY A 80 19.48 7.44 9.49
C GLY A 80 18.09 6.81 9.49
N ALA A 81 17.50 6.59 8.31
CA ALA A 81 16.17 5.98 8.18
C ALA A 81 16.15 4.53 8.67
N LYS A 82 17.21 3.76 8.39
CA LYS A 82 17.35 2.33 8.77
C LYS A 82 17.27 2.08 10.27
N VAL A 83 17.66 3.06 11.10
CA VAL A 83 17.58 2.98 12.57
C VAL A 83 16.14 2.77 13.06
N TYR A 84 15.15 3.22 12.29
CA TYR A 84 13.73 3.11 12.60
C TYR A 84 13.04 1.91 11.95
N SER A 85 13.82 0.93 11.49
CA SER A 85 13.25 -0.30 10.92
C SER A 85 12.46 -1.11 11.94
N GLU A 86 11.41 -1.76 11.45
CA GLU A 86 10.48 -2.56 12.26
C GLU A 86 10.53 -4.04 11.82
N ARG A 87 9.38 -4.69 11.60
CA ARG A 87 9.21 -6.14 11.39
C ARG A 87 10.16 -6.76 10.38
N PHE A 88 10.48 -6.05 9.30
CA PHE A 88 11.26 -6.58 8.18
C PHE A 88 12.75 -6.21 8.24
N GLY A 89 13.17 -5.47 9.27
CA GLY A 89 14.56 -5.10 9.47
C GLY A 89 15.08 -3.99 8.53
N PRO A 90 16.33 -3.56 8.77
CA PRO A 90 16.92 -2.39 8.13
C PRO A 90 17.18 -2.61 6.63
N ASP A 91 17.54 -3.82 6.22
CA ASP A 91 17.92 -4.11 4.83
C ASP A 91 16.70 -4.07 3.89
N SER A 92 15.55 -4.57 4.34
CA SER A 92 14.29 -4.48 3.58
C SER A 92 13.82 -3.03 3.44
N LEU A 93 13.85 -2.26 4.54
CA LEU A 93 13.52 -0.83 4.50
C LEU A 93 14.46 -0.06 3.55
N ALA A 94 15.77 -0.32 3.64
CA ALA A 94 16.76 0.32 2.77
C ALA A 94 16.53 -0.03 1.30
N SER A 95 16.30 -1.31 0.98
CA SER A 95 16.06 -1.80 -0.37
C SER A 95 14.81 -1.17 -0.97
N GLY A 96 13.73 -1.04 -0.18
CA GLY A 96 12.52 -0.35 -0.59
C GLY A 96 12.74 1.14 -0.89
N LEU A 97 13.46 1.86 -0.02
CA LEU A 97 13.79 3.28 -0.23
C LEU A 97 14.69 3.48 -1.45
N ILE A 98 15.74 2.67 -1.60
CA ILE A 98 16.64 2.69 -2.76
C ILE A 98 15.85 2.41 -4.05
N GLY A 99 14.99 1.39 -4.03
CA GLY A 99 14.15 1.02 -5.16
C GLY A 99 13.26 2.18 -5.60
N TRP A 100 12.58 2.83 -4.64
CA TRP A 100 11.74 3.99 -4.95
C TRP A 100 12.51 5.21 -5.45
N LYS A 101 13.69 5.48 -4.90
CA LYS A 101 14.58 6.54 -5.40
C LYS A 101 14.97 6.30 -6.86
N ALA A 102 15.39 5.08 -7.20
CA ALA A 102 15.75 4.72 -8.56
C ALA A 102 14.55 4.77 -9.52
N ILE A 103 13.35 4.38 -9.06
CA ILE A 103 12.12 4.46 -9.85
C ILE A 103 11.73 5.93 -10.07
N SER A 104 11.73 6.77 -9.04
CA SER A 104 11.31 8.17 -9.14
C SER A 104 12.23 9.00 -10.04
N GLU A 105 13.54 8.74 -10.01
CA GLU A 105 14.52 9.36 -10.89
C GLU A 105 14.25 9.07 -12.38
N GLN A 106 13.81 7.86 -12.72
CA GLN A 106 13.46 7.50 -14.10
C GLN A 106 12.03 7.91 -14.49
N LEU A 107 11.12 7.94 -13.51
CA LEU A 107 9.74 8.35 -13.74
C LEU A 107 9.67 9.83 -14.10
N GLY A 108 10.48 10.66 -13.43
CA GLY A 108 10.44 12.12 -13.49
C GLY A 108 9.38 12.70 -12.56
N ARG A 109 9.23 14.03 -12.60
CA ARG A 109 8.19 14.73 -11.83
C ARG A 109 6.80 14.46 -12.43
N HIS A 110 5.84 14.13 -11.57
CA HIS A 110 4.45 13.94 -11.92
C HIS A 110 3.55 14.67 -10.92
N ASP A 111 2.45 15.25 -11.39
CA ASP A 111 1.48 15.90 -10.52
C ASP A 111 0.44 14.89 -10.05
N PHE A 112 0.75 14.21 -8.94
CA PHE A 112 -0.16 13.26 -8.31
C PHE A 112 -1.40 13.92 -7.68
N LEU A 113 -1.36 15.23 -7.42
CA LEU A 113 -2.47 15.96 -6.79
C LEU A 113 -3.57 16.32 -7.79
N SER A 114 -3.26 16.39 -9.09
CA SER A 114 -4.25 16.66 -10.13
C SER A 114 -4.61 15.47 -11.01
N CYS A 115 -3.84 14.37 -10.96
CA CYS A 115 -4.08 13.20 -11.81
C CYS A 115 -5.47 12.57 -11.61
N ASP A 116 -6.11 12.04 -12.64
CA ASP A 116 -7.34 11.25 -12.44
C ASP A 116 -7.03 9.80 -12.04
N ALA A 117 -8.07 9.01 -11.73
CA ALA A 117 -7.89 7.62 -11.30
C ALA A 117 -7.26 6.73 -12.39
N GLN A 118 -7.53 6.99 -13.67
CA GLN A 118 -6.96 6.22 -14.78
C GLN A 118 -5.50 6.61 -15.00
N GLU A 119 -5.16 7.89 -14.85
CA GLU A 119 -3.79 8.38 -14.89
C GLU A 119 -2.97 7.82 -13.72
N LEU A 120 -3.52 7.76 -12.51
CA LEU A 120 -2.85 7.13 -11.37
C LEU A 120 -2.53 5.65 -11.65
N SER A 121 -3.47 4.91 -12.24
CA SER A 121 -3.25 3.53 -12.69
C SER A 121 -2.16 3.44 -13.76
N ASN A 122 -2.18 4.34 -14.76
CA ASN A 122 -1.16 4.39 -15.81
C ASN A 122 0.24 4.69 -15.23
N ILE A 123 0.33 5.57 -14.23
CA ILE A 123 1.59 5.87 -13.54
C ILE A 123 2.07 4.63 -12.78
N GLN A 124 1.19 3.91 -12.06
CA GLN A 124 1.58 2.66 -11.40
C GLN A 124 2.15 1.63 -12.37
N GLN A 125 1.52 1.46 -13.55
CA GLN A 125 2.02 0.56 -14.59
C GLN A 125 3.36 1.03 -15.19
N LYS A 126 3.54 2.34 -15.39
CA LYS A 126 4.83 2.93 -15.82
C LYS A 126 5.93 2.66 -14.79
N CYS A 127 5.65 2.86 -13.50
CA CYS A 127 6.57 2.54 -12.41
C CYS A 127 6.94 1.06 -12.38
N LEU A 128 5.98 0.16 -12.61
CA LEU A 128 6.23 -1.28 -12.65
C LEU A 128 7.14 -1.64 -13.83
N GLY A 129 6.93 -1.04 -15.00
CA GLY A 129 7.81 -1.19 -16.15
C GLY A 129 9.25 -0.67 -15.91
N ILE A 130 9.38 0.45 -15.18
CA ILE A 130 10.68 0.97 -14.74
C ILE A 130 11.35 -0.01 -13.78
N ALA A 131 10.63 -0.48 -12.75
CA ALA A 131 11.14 -1.41 -11.74
C ALA A 131 11.62 -2.71 -12.38
N LYS A 132 10.83 -3.29 -13.30
CA LYS A 132 11.21 -4.50 -14.05
C LYS A 132 12.53 -4.30 -14.81
N ARG A 133 12.67 -3.19 -15.55
CA ARG A 133 13.90 -2.88 -16.27
C ARG A 133 15.10 -2.74 -15.33
N LEU A 134 14.92 -2.10 -14.16
CA LEU A 134 15.97 -1.95 -13.15
C LEU A 134 16.39 -3.31 -12.56
N ILE A 135 15.43 -4.21 -12.32
CA ILE A 135 15.70 -5.59 -11.87
C ILE A 135 16.49 -6.36 -12.93
N ASP A 136 16.05 -6.31 -14.20
CA ASP A 136 16.75 -6.98 -15.32
C ASP A 136 18.19 -6.48 -15.47
N GLN A 137 18.44 -5.21 -15.15
CA GLN A 137 19.76 -4.58 -15.15
C GLN A 137 20.57 -4.82 -13.86
N LYS A 138 20.00 -5.51 -12.86
CA LYS A 138 20.59 -5.73 -11.52
C LYS A 138 20.87 -4.45 -10.75
N LEU A 139 20.08 -3.40 -11.01
CA LEU A 139 20.15 -2.10 -10.33
C LEU A 139 19.12 -1.97 -9.21
N LEU A 140 18.16 -2.90 -9.12
CA LEU A 140 17.16 -2.99 -8.06
C LEU A 140 17.01 -4.46 -7.66
N SER A 141 17.06 -4.73 -6.36
CA SER A 141 16.87 -6.07 -5.77
C SER A 141 16.22 -5.94 -4.40
N GLY A 142 15.45 -6.96 -3.98
CA GLY A 142 14.92 -7.05 -2.62
C GLY A 142 13.80 -6.05 -2.29
N MET A 143 13.20 -5.41 -3.30
CA MET A 143 11.98 -4.62 -3.11
C MET A 143 10.77 -5.55 -3.19
N GLY A 144 9.88 -5.49 -2.20
CA GLY A 144 8.66 -6.26 -2.17
C GLY A 144 7.48 -5.59 -2.90
N SER A 145 6.49 -6.38 -3.31
CA SER A 145 5.29 -5.90 -4.01
C SER A 145 4.42 -4.97 -3.15
N TRP A 146 4.40 -5.19 -1.83
CA TRP A 146 3.68 -4.34 -0.88
C TRP A 146 4.35 -2.96 -0.76
N GLN A 147 5.68 -2.93 -0.65
CA GLN A 147 6.46 -1.69 -0.66
C GLN A 147 6.26 -0.88 -1.95
N PHE A 148 6.14 -1.58 -3.10
CA PHE A 148 5.91 -0.97 -4.40
C PHE A 148 4.49 -0.45 -4.61
N CYS A 149 3.46 -1.12 -4.10
CA CYS A 149 2.09 -0.67 -4.36
C CYS A 149 1.56 0.31 -3.31
N ALA A 150 2.05 0.26 -2.07
CA ALA A 150 1.52 1.04 -0.95
C ALA A 150 1.57 2.58 -1.14
N PRO A 151 2.57 3.20 -1.78
CA PRO A 151 2.56 4.64 -2.02
C PRO A 151 1.36 5.11 -2.86
N PHE A 152 0.93 4.32 -3.84
CA PHE A 152 -0.28 4.63 -4.63
C PHE A 152 -1.54 4.62 -3.78
N LYS A 153 -1.59 3.77 -2.75
CA LYS A 153 -2.67 3.81 -1.77
C LYS A 153 -2.67 5.12 -0.99
N ILE A 154 -1.51 5.60 -0.55
CA ILE A 154 -1.42 6.89 0.16
C ILE A 154 -1.93 8.02 -0.74
N VAL A 155 -1.52 8.03 -2.02
CA VAL A 155 -2.04 9.00 -3.01
C VAL A 155 -3.55 8.89 -3.18
N ALA A 156 -4.08 7.68 -3.35
CA ALA A 156 -5.52 7.44 -3.50
C ALA A 156 -6.31 7.89 -2.26
N ILE A 157 -5.78 7.66 -1.06
CA ILE A 157 -6.38 8.10 0.20
C ILE A 157 -6.45 9.64 0.27
N GLN A 158 -5.41 10.33 -0.17
CA GLN A 158 -5.37 11.79 -0.21
C GLN A 158 -6.34 12.38 -1.22
N ARG A 159 -6.52 11.72 -2.35
CA ARG A 159 -7.44 12.11 -3.42
C ARG A 159 -8.87 11.67 -3.13
N LYS A 160 -9.47 12.28 -2.10
CA LYS A 160 -10.86 12.04 -1.66
C LYS A 160 -11.89 12.22 -2.76
N ASP A 161 -11.61 13.10 -3.72
CA ASP A 161 -12.40 13.31 -4.93
C ASP A 161 -12.47 12.05 -5.81
N LEU A 162 -11.47 11.16 -5.75
CA LEU A 162 -11.42 9.92 -6.51
C LEU A 162 -12.06 8.73 -5.78
N TRP A 163 -12.42 8.84 -4.50
CA TRP A 163 -12.84 7.68 -3.70
C TRP A 163 -14.05 6.96 -4.27
N GLN A 164 -14.98 7.69 -4.89
CA GLN A 164 -16.17 7.12 -5.52
C GLN A 164 -15.96 6.73 -6.99
N ASN A 165 -14.78 6.92 -7.55
CA ASN A 165 -14.46 6.61 -8.95
C ASN A 165 -14.10 5.12 -9.12
N GLU A 166 -14.87 4.38 -9.90
CA GLU A 166 -14.64 2.95 -10.18
C GLU A 166 -13.30 2.68 -10.87
N SER A 167 -12.76 3.63 -11.63
CA SER A 167 -11.44 3.47 -12.25
C SER A 167 -10.32 3.42 -11.22
N LEU A 168 -10.56 3.92 -10.00
CA LEU A 168 -9.58 3.82 -8.90
C LEU A 168 -9.39 2.38 -8.46
N ASP A 169 -10.40 1.51 -8.63
CA ASP A 169 -10.29 0.08 -8.30
C ASP A 169 -9.33 -0.68 -9.24
N LYS A 170 -8.79 -0.04 -10.29
CA LYS A 170 -7.70 -0.60 -11.12
C LYS A 170 -6.30 -0.34 -10.55
N VAL A 171 -6.18 0.53 -9.54
CA VAL A 171 -4.91 0.80 -8.86
C VAL A 171 -4.71 -0.24 -7.78
N LEU A 172 -3.60 -0.98 -7.80
CA LEU A 172 -3.28 -1.94 -6.75
C LEU A 172 -2.89 -1.18 -5.49
N MET A 173 -3.69 -1.35 -4.43
CA MET A 173 -3.60 -0.54 -3.21
C MET A 173 -3.55 -1.41 -1.95
N PRO A 174 -2.50 -2.24 -1.77
CA PRO A 174 -2.26 -2.90 -0.51
C PRO A 174 -1.82 -1.88 0.56
N LEU A 175 -2.32 -2.03 1.80
CA LEU A 175 -1.88 -1.22 2.94
C LEU A 175 -0.74 -1.88 3.76
N GLY A 176 -0.66 -3.21 3.74
CA GLY A 176 0.32 -4.01 4.50
C GLY A 176 -0.16 -5.45 4.68
N GLN A 177 0.74 -6.35 5.09
CA GLN A 177 0.46 -7.79 5.25
C GLN A 177 -0.72 -8.10 6.19
N GLU A 178 -1.13 -7.15 7.02
CA GLU A 178 -2.34 -7.26 7.83
C GLU A 178 -3.60 -7.46 6.97
N VAL A 179 -3.60 -7.03 5.70
CA VAL A 179 -4.67 -7.36 4.75
C VAL A 179 -4.72 -8.87 4.50
N ASN A 180 -3.57 -9.53 4.29
CA ASN A 180 -3.48 -10.98 4.13
C ASN A 180 -3.97 -11.69 5.39
N ARG A 181 -3.57 -11.22 6.58
CA ARG A 181 -4.11 -11.73 7.85
C ARG A 181 -5.62 -11.57 7.95
N GLY A 182 -6.17 -10.46 7.47
CA GLY A 182 -7.61 -10.23 7.38
C GLY A 182 -8.29 -11.29 6.50
N ILE A 183 -7.74 -11.58 5.32
CA ILE A 183 -8.23 -12.61 4.40
C ILE A 183 -8.09 -14.02 5.01
N ILE A 184 -6.96 -14.35 5.63
CA ILE A 184 -6.75 -15.62 6.33
C ILE A 184 -7.81 -15.82 7.43
N LYS A 185 -8.14 -14.77 8.18
CA LYS A 185 -9.24 -14.83 9.16
C LYS A 185 -10.61 -15.07 8.51
N LEU A 186 -10.84 -14.57 7.29
CA LEU A 186 -12.07 -14.90 6.53
C LEU A 186 -12.11 -16.38 6.17
N PHE A 187 -10.98 -16.96 5.74
CA PHE A 187 -10.84 -18.41 5.48
C PHE A 187 -11.14 -19.23 6.73
N GLN A 188 -10.50 -18.91 7.85
CA GLN A 188 -10.70 -19.60 9.13
C GLN A 188 -12.16 -19.57 9.61
N LYS A 189 -12.91 -18.51 9.27
CA LYS A 189 -14.33 -18.36 9.59
C LYS A 189 -15.27 -18.92 8.51
N ASN A 190 -14.73 -19.48 7.43
CA ASN A 190 -15.48 -19.98 6.28
C ASN A 190 -16.46 -18.93 5.74
N HIS A 191 -15.95 -17.73 5.48
CA HIS A 191 -16.73 -16.59 4.98
C HIS A 191 -17.14 -16.78 3.51
N ALA A 192 -18.27 -16.20 3.09
CA ALA A 192 -18.78 -16.36 1.71
C ALA A 192 -17.78 -15.88 0.63
N TYR A 193 -17.10 -14.76 0.87
CA TYR A 193 -16.16 -14.11 -0.07
C TYR A 193 -14.86 -14.88 -0.34
N ILE A 194 -14.58 -15.98 0.37
CA ILE A 194 -13.35 -16.76 0.19
C ILE A 194 -13.61 -18.17 -0.37
N LYS A 195 -14.87 -18.50 -0.71
CA LYS A 195 -15.28 -19.87 -1.04
C LYS A 195 -14.63 -20.44 -2.31
N ASP A 196 -14.33 -19.58 -3.27
CA ASP A 196 -13.77 -19.97 -4.56
C ASP A 196 -12.24 -19.88 -4.61
N TYR A 197 -11.60 -19.62 -3.46
CA TYR A 197 -10.16 -19.44 -3.32
C TYR A 197 -9.55 -20.54 -2.45
N ASP A 198 -8.26 -20.80 -2.64
CA ASP A 198 -7.48 -21.67 -1.76
C ASP A 198 -6.62 -20.80 -0.81
N ILE A 199 -6.63 -21.13 0.48
CA ILE A 199 -5.84 -20.41 1.49
C ILE A 199 -4.33 -20.43 1.18
N ASN A 200 -3.85 -21.50 0.52
CA ASN A 200 -2.44 -21.63 0.13
C ASN A 200 -2.03 -20.65 -0.98
N MET A 201 -2.98 -19.93 -1.59
CA MET A 201 -2.69 -18.85 -2.54
C MET A 201 -2.29 -17.55 -1.84
N ILE A 202 -2.44 -17.45 -0.52
CA ILE A 202 -2.10 -16.28 0.27
C ILE A 202 -0.84 -16.57 1.09
N SER A 203 0.24 -15.83 0.83
CA SER A 203 1.48 -15.88 1.61
C SER A 203 1.56 -14.70 2.59
N GLU A 204 2.09 -14.93 3.79
CA GLU A 204 2.56 -13.86 4.69
C GLU A 204 4.08 -13.60 4.54
N GLU A 205 4.79 -14.43 3.77
CA GLU A 205 6.19 -14.17 3.40
C GLU A 205 6.21 -13.17 2.24
N GLU A 206 7.03 -12.12 2.37
CA GLU A 206 7.26 -11.15 1.30
C GLU A 206 8.39 -11.66 0.41
N GLY A 207 8.06 -11.97 -0.84
CA GLY A 207 8.97 -12.32 -1.92
C GLY A 207 9.40 -11.11 -2.75
N ASP A 208 10.08 -11.40 -3.85
CA ASP A 208 10.55 -10.39 -4.80
C ASP A 208 9.38 -9.73 -5.54
N LEU A 209 9.49 -8.43 -5.85
CA LEU A 209 8.45 -7.62 -6.49
C LEU A 209 7.68 -8.36 -7.59
N ILE A 210 8.39 -8.92 -8.58
CA ILE A 210 7.76 -9.49 -9.78
C ILE A 210 6.97 -10.76 -9.47
N ASP A 211 7.54 -11.64 -8.63
CA ASP A 211 6.93 -12.92 -8.29
C ASP A 211 5.70 -12.72 -7.38
N ASP A 212 5.76 -11.72 -6.50
CA ASP A 212 4.72 -11.43 -5.53
C ASP A 212 3.61 -10.49 -6.02
N MET A 213 3.75 -9.86 -7.21
CA MET A 213 2.68 -9.04 -7.79
C MET A 213 1.38 -9.85 -7.97
N GLY A 214 1.48 -11.15 -8.29
CA GLY A 214 0.31 -12.03 -8.43
C GLY A 214 -0.48 -12.18 -7.13
N ILE A 215 0.19 -12.19 -5.97
CA ILE A 215 -0.47 -12.23 -4.66
C ILE A 215 -1.21 -10.91 -4.40
N VAL A 216 -0.59 -9.78 -4.72
CA VAL A 216 -1.23 -8.46 -4.57
C VAL A 216 -2.48 -8.37 -5.46
N GLU A 217 -2.40 -8.82 -6.71
CA GLU A 217 -3.55 -8.85 -7.64
C GLU A 217 -4.67 -9.77 -7.14
N LEU A 218 -4.33 -10.94 -6.60
CA LEU A 218 -5.31 -11.86 -6.02
C LEU A 218 -6.03 -11.23 -4.82
N VAL A 219 -5.27 -10.66 -3.88
CA VAL A 219 -5.79 -9.96 -2.69
C VAL A 219 -6.68 -8.80 -3.11
N HIS A 220 -6.26 -8.05 -4.13
CA HIS A 220 -7.02 -6.94 -4.69
C HIS A 220 -8.31 -7.42 -5.35
N GLY A 221 -8.28 -8.54 -6.07
CA GLY A 221 -9.47 -9.19 -6.65
C GLY A 221 -10.49 -9.61 -5.59
N ILE A 222 -10.03 -10.18 -4.46
CA ILE A 222 -10.90 -10.50 -3.32
C ILE A 222 -11.53 -9.21 -2.76
N CYS A 223 -10.74 -8.14 -2.60
CA CYS A 223 -11.26 -6.85 -2.14
C CYS A 223 -12.31 -6.29 -3.10
N ASN A 224 -12.12 -6.44 -4.41
CA ASN A 224 -13.05 -6.00 -5.44
C ASN A 224 -14.37 -6.77 -5.38
N GLY A 225 -14.32 -8.09 -5.23
CA GLY A 225 -15.52 -8.92 -5.04
C GLY A 225 -16.34 -8.48 -3.83
N ILE A 226 -15.67 -8.24 -2.69
CA ILE A 226 -16.32 -7.70 -1.49
C ILE A 226 -16.92 -6.31 -1.74
N ALA A 227 -16.17 -5.42 -2.40
CA ALA A 227 -16.59 -4.05 -2.66
C ALA A 227 -17.84 -3.98 -3.55
N LEU A 228 -17.91 -4.83 -4.59
CA LEU A 228 -19.07 -4.94 -5.48
C LEU A 228 -20.33 -5.35 -4.72
N ASP A 229 -20.25 -6.40 -3.88
CA ASP A 229 -21.41 -6.95 -3.16
C ASP A 229 -22.00 -5.97 -2.12
N ILE A 230 -21.20 -5.02 -1.63
CA ILE A 230 -21.64 -4.03 -0.64
C ILE A 230 -21.82 -2.61 -1.19
N GLU A 231 -21.66 -2.42 -2.51
CA GLU A 231 -21.70 -1.11 -3.18
C GLU A 231 -20.69 -0.12 -2.55
N SER A 232 -19.45 -0.58 -2.36
CA SER A 232 -18.34 0.23 -1.84
C SER A 232 -17.16 0.20 -2.81
N ARG A 233 -15.95 0.46 -2.32
CA ARG A 233 -14.73 0.62 -3.12
C ARG A 233 -13.59 -0.18 -2.52
N VAL A 234 -12.68 -0.65 -3.37
CA VAL A 234 -11.55 -1.48 -2.94
C VAL A 234 -10.69 -0.74 -1.91
N LEU A 235 -10.56 0.58 -2.07
CA LEU A 235 -9.86 1.46 -1.14
C LEU A 235 -10.33 1.29 0.32
N HIS A 236 -11.64 1.22 0.55
CA HIS A 236 -12.25 1.08 1.88
C HIS A 236 -12.16 -0.35 2.38
N VAL A 237 -12.45 -1.33 1.52
CA VAL A 237 -12.38 -2.75 1.86
C VAL A 237 -10.96 -3.15 2.28
N ASN A 238 -9.94 -2.71 1.54
CA ASN A 238 -8.55 -3.05 1.84
C ASN A 238 -8.11 -2.50 3.22
N SER A 239 -8.46 -1.26 3.55
CA SER A 239 -8.18 -0.69 4.88
C SER A 239 -9.00 -1.34 5.99
N GLY A 240 -10.24 -1.73 5.70
CA GLY A 240 -11.09 -2.49 6.60
C GLY A 240 -10.50 -3.87 6.92
N LEU A 241 -10.01 -4.58 5.91
CA LEU A 241 -9.30 -5.85 6.06
C LEU A 241 -8.02 -5.69 6.86
N TYR A 242 -7.26 -4.62 6.65
CA TYR A 242 -6.09 -4.30 7.46
C TYR A 242 -6.44 -4.17 8.96
N LYS A 243 -7.47 -3.39 9.30
CA LYS A 243 -7.94 -3.27 10.70
C LYS A 243 -8.37 -4.61 11.27
N TYR A 244 -9.15 -5.37 10.48
CA TYR A 244 -9.63 -6.69 10.87
C TYR A 244 -8.48 -7.68 11.09
N GLY A 245 -7.43 -7.61 10.26
CA GLY A 245 -6.19 -8.37 10.40
C GLY A 245 -5.42 -8.02 11.67
N LYS A 246 -5.32 -6.74 12.04
CA LYS A 246 -4.69 -6.29 13.30
C LYS A 246 -5.49 -6.64 14.56
N GLY A 247 -6.82 -6.66 14.50
CA GLY A 247 -7.67 -6.91 15.66
C GLY A 247 -7.42 -8.28 16.32
N LYS A 248 -7.46 -8.35 17.65
CA LYS A 248 -7.49 -9.63 18.37
C LYS A 248 -8.83 -10.33 18.08
N SER A 249 -8.75 -11.62 17.74
CA SER A 249 -9.89 -12.53 17.51
C SER A 249 -10.76 -12.70 18.73
#